data_AF-A0A4R5AT16-F1
#
_entry.id   AF-A0A4R5AT16-F1
#
_cell.length_a   1.000
_cell.length_b   1.000
_cell.length_c   1.000
_cell.angle_alpha   90.00
_cell.angle_beta   90.00
_cell.angle_gamma   90.00
#
_symmetry.space_group_name_H-M   'P 1'
#
loop_
_entity.id
_entity.type
_entity.pdbx_description
1 polymer ?
#
loop_
_entity_poly.entity_id
_entity_poly.type
_entity_poly.pdbx_seq_one_letter_code
_entity_poly.pdbx_strand_id
1 'polypeptide(L)'
;MKSTATIIDKKGKVQKGKGNSQQTTSSLNESCRNVFVEELKEIYYSEKAQLLAIPIMIKSAASDEVVDALKIHLEFTIEHIKRLEDIFYSIGESAIILRYEAIYGSIGPETSTKS
;
A
#
# COMPACT_ATOMS: atom_id res chain seq x y z
N MET A 1 -42.43 -46.93 -2.53
CA MET A 1 -43.48 -45.92 -2.86
C MET A 1 -42.84 -44.89 -3.79
N LYS A 2 -43.36 -44.76 -5.02
CA LYS A 2 -42.85 -43.85 -6.05
C LYS A 2 -43.56 -42.51 -5.88
N SER A 3 -42.82 -41.41 -5.67
CA SER A 3 -43.34 -40.05 -5.83
C SER A 3 -42.43 -39.26 -6.74
N THR A 4 -42.74 -39.35 -8.03
CA THR A 4 -42.38 -38.39 -9.08
C THR A 4 -43.24 -37.14 -8.93
N ALA A 5 -42.63 -36.00 -8.64
CA ALA A 5 -43.22 -34.68 -8.90
C ALA A 5 -42.40 -34.00 -9.99
N THR A 6 -42.82 -34.24 -11.23
CA THR A 6 -42.31 -33.56 -12.41
C THR A 6 -43.06 -32.24 -12.55
N ILE A 7 -42.38 -31.11 -12.32
CA ILE A 7 -42.87 -29.78 -12.75
C ILE A 7 -42.25 -29.54 -14.13
N ILE A 8 -43.08 -29.58 -15.18
CA ILE A 8 -42.71 -29.26 -16.56
C ILE A 8 -43.43 -27.95 -16.93
N ASP A 9 -42.69 -26.86 -17.06
CA ASP A 9 -43.23 -25.62 -17.62
C ASP A 9 -42.93 -25.49 -19.12
N LYS A 10 -43.96 -25.08 -19.86
CA LYS A 10 -44.02 -24.94 -21.32
C LYS A 10 -43.25 -23.72 -21.83
N LYS A 11 -41.92 -23.83 -21.93
CA LYS A 11 -41.10 -23.14 -22.96
C LYS A 11 -39.69 -23.72 -22.91
N GLY A 12 -39.40 -24.64 -23.83
CA GLY A 12 -38.12 -25.32 -23.94
C GLY A 12 -36.97 -24.35 -24.18
N LYS A 13 -36.18 -24.08 -23.14
CA LYS A 13 -34.73 -23.86 -23.22
C LYS A 13 -34.09 -24.41 -21.96
N VAL A 14 -33.45 -25.58 -22.11
CA VAL A 14 -32.47 -26.06 -21.13
C VAL A 14 -31.30 -25.08 -21.17
N GLN A 15 -31.28 -24.12 -20.24
CA GLN A 15 -30.04 -23.41 -19.95
C GLN A 15 -29.12 -24.40 -19.23
N LYS A 16 -28.23 -25.01 -20.00
CA LYS A 16 -27.07 -25.71 -19.48
C LYS A 16 -26.24 -24.68 -18.72
N GLY A 17 -26.40 -24.62 -17.41
CA GLY A 17 -25.52 -23.86 -16.52
C GLY A 17 -24.09 -24.32 -16.77
N LYS A 18 -23.34 -23.53 -17.53
CA LYS A 18 -21.90 -23.65 -17.65
C LYS A 18 -21.35 -23.09 -16.33
N GLY A 19 -21.08 -23.98 -15.38
CA GLY A 19 -20.33 -23.61 -14.19
C GLY A 19 -18.95 -23.11 -14.60
N ASN A 20 -18.78 -21.80 -14.66
CA ASN A 20 -17.45 -21.17 -14.68
C ASN A 20 -16.99 -21.02 -13.23
N SER A 21 -16.66 -22.14 -12.59
CA SER A 21 -16.08 -22.16 -11.24
C SER A 21 -14.59 -21.78 -11.21
N GLN A 22 -14.01 -21.34 -12.33
CA GLN A 22 -12.56 -21.08 -12.45
C GLN A 22 -12.20 -19.58 -12.61
N GLN A 23 -13.17 -18.66 -12.72
CA GLN A 23 -12.88 -17.23 -12.92
C GLN A 23 -12.88 -16.38 -11.64
N THR A 24 -13.41 -16.87 -10.53
CA THR A 24 -13.55 -16.07 -9.30
C THR A 24 -12.27 -15.96 -8.47
N THR A 25 -11.39 -16.97 -8.49
CA THR A 25 -10.19 -16.99 -7.63
C THR A 25 -9.10 -16.05 -8.11
N SER A 26 -8.89 -15.92 -9.43
CA SER A 26 -7.88 -15.01 -10.01
C SER A 26 -8.21 -13.55 -9.73
N SER A 27 -9.49 -13.16 -9.93
CA SER A 27 -9.95 -11.79 -9.71
C SER A 27 -9.87 -11.36 -8.24
N LEU A 28 -10.14 -12.28 -7.29
CA LEU A 28 -9.98 -12.01 -5.87
C LEU A 28 -8.50 -11.81 -5.48
N ASN A 29 -7.59 -12.61 -6.03
CA ASN A 29 -6.15 -12.48 -5.78
C ASN A 29 -5.61 -11.12 -6.28
N GLU A 30 -6.02 -10.69 -7.47
CA GLU A 30 -5.66 -9.37 -8.01
C GLU A 30 -6.22 -8.24 -7.15
N SER A 31 -7.48 -8.34 -6.71
CA SER A 31 -8.08 -7.33 -5.83
C SER A 31 -7.37 -7.24 -4.48
N CYS A 32 -7.00 -8.37 -3.87
CA CYS A 32 -6.24 -8.38 -2.62
C CYS A 32 -4.83 -7.80 -2.80
N ARG A 33 -4.17 -8.11 -3.92
CA ARG A 33 -2.86 -7.53 -4.25
C ARG A 33 -2.95 -6.01 -4.41
N ASN A 34 -3.97 -5.51 -5.09
CA ASN A 34 -4.16 -4.07 -5.29
C ASN A 34 -4.36 -3.34 -3.96
N VAL A 35 -5.22 -3.85 -3.09
CA VAL A 35 -5.40 -3.29 -1.73
C VAL A 35 -4.09 -3.32 -0.96
N PHE A 36 -3.36 -4.43 -1.00
CA PHE A 36 -2.06 -4.54 -0.33
C PHE A 36 -1.03 -3.50 -0.82
N VAL A 37 -0.93 -3.28 -2.13
CA VAL A 37 0.00 -2.29 -2.71
C VAL A 37 -0.42 -0.87 -2.38
N GLU A 38 -1.71 -0.54 -2.44
CA GLU A 38 -2.19 0.80 -2.09
C GLU A 38 -1.98 1.12 -0.60
N GLU A 39 -2.26 0.18 0.31
CA GLU A 39 -2.00 0.39 1.74
C GLU A 39 -0.49 0.56 2.03
N LEU A 40 0.37 -0.22 1.37
CA LEU A 40 1.83 -0.02 1.48
C LEU A 40 2.27 1.37 1.01
N LYS A 41 1.66 1.88 -0.06
CA LYS A 41 1.93 3.22 -0.58
C LYS A 41 1.48 4.31 0.39
N GLU A 42 0.33 4.17 1.04
CA GLU A 42 -0.13 5.14 2.04
C GLU A 42 0.81 5.18 3.26
N ILE A 43 1.33 4.03 3.71
CA ILE A 43 2.34 3.96 4.77
C ILE A 43 3.62 4.67 4.31
N TYR A 44 4.11 4.40 3.10
CA TYR A 44 5.31 5.04 2.56
C TYR A 44 5.18 6.56 2.48
N TYR A 45 4.02 7.08 2.06
CA TYR A 45 3.78 8.53 2.01
C TYR A 45 3.72 9.14 3.42
N SER A 46 3.14 8.43 4.37
CA SER A 46 3.09 8.85 5.77
C SER A 46 4.49 8.94 6.39
N GLU A 47 5.34 7.94 6.18
CA GLU A 47 6.71 7.94 6.68
C GLU A 47 7.54 9.07 6.04
N LYS A 48 7.40 9.32 4.73
CA LYS A 48 8.06 10.47 4.08
C LYS A 48 7.52 11.81 4.62
N ALA A 49 6.25 11.90 5.00
CA ALA A 49 5.73 13.10 5.66
C ALA A 49 6.31 13.26 7.08
N GLN A 50 6.46 12.16 7.83
CA GLN A 50 7.10 12.16 9.14
C GLN A 50 8.57 12.59 9.07
N LEU A 51 9.28 12.22 8.00
CA LEU A 51 10.67 12.66 7.75
C LEU A 51 10.80 14.20 7.74
N LEU A 52 9.76 14.91 7.28
CA LEU A 52 9.72 16.38 7.28
C LEU A 52 9.20 16.96 8.60
N ALA A 53 8.24 16.28 9.23
CA ALA A 53 7.59 16.77 10.44
C ALA A 53 8.44 16.60 11.71
N ILE A 54 9.12 15.46 11.87
CA ILE A 54 9.92 15.14 13.07
C ILE A 54 11.02 16.18 13.32
N PRO A 55 11.80 16.66 12.32
CA PRO A 55 12.78 17.73 12.54
C PRO A 55 12.17 19.04 13.06
N ILE A 56 10.93 19.37 12.68
CA ILE A 56 10.21 20.55 13.18
C ILE A 56 9.81 20.33 14.64
N MET A 57 9.36 19.12 14.98
CA MET A 57 9.03 18.74 16.36
C MET A 57 10.27 18.77 17.26
N ILE A 58 11.42 18.27 16.77
CA ILE A 58 12.71 18.31 17.50
C ILE A 58 13.08 19.76 17.85
N LYS A 59 12.97 20.70 16.89
CA LYS A 59 13.27 22.12 17.12
C LYS A 59 12.31 22.80 18.10
N SER A 60 11.11 22.27 18.27
CA SER A 60 10.05 22.87 19.09
C SER A 60 9.88 22.18 20.45
N ALA A 61 10.59 21.07 20.68
CA ALA A 61 10.48 20.29 21.90
C ALA A 61 11.10 21.06 23.09
N ALA A 62 10.42 21.01 24.23
CA ALA A 62 10.80 21.76 25.43
C ALA A 62 11.72 20.97 26.39
N SER A 63 11.83 19.65 26.22
CA SER A 63 12.65 18.79 27.07
C SER A 63 13.63 17.97 26.24
N ASP A 64 14.82 17.78 26.80
CA ASP A 64 15.90 17.02 26.15
C ASP A 64 15.50 15.54 25.94
N GLU A 65 14.73 14.96 26.86
CA GLU A 65 14.20 13.59 26.73
C GLU A 65 13.32 13.42 25.48
N VAL A 66 12.44 14.40 25.20
CA VAL A 66 11.56 14.36 24.02
C VAL A 66 12.37 14.61 22.75
N VAL A 67 13.36 15.50 22.80
CA VAL A 67 14.30 15.74 21.70
C VAL A 67 15.02 14.44 21.31
N ASP A 68 15.57 13.73 22.29
CA ASP A 68 16.33 12.50 22.02
C ASP A 68 15.43 11.36 21.55
N ALA A 69 14.23 11.21 22.12
CA ALA A 69 13.25 10.25 21.63
C ALA A 69 12.85 10.51 20.16
N LEU A 70 12.66 11.79 19.79
CA LEU A 70 12.33 12.17 18.41
C LEU A 70 13.50 11.96 17.45
N LYS A 71 14.75 12.18 17.87
CA LYS A 71 15.93 11.85 17.05
C LYS A 71 16.02 10.36 16.76
N ILE A 72 15.83 9.53 17.78
CA ILE A 72 15.80 8.07 17.61
C ILE A 72 14.66 7.67 16.67
N HIS A 73 13.48 8.27 16.83
CA HIS A 73 12.35 7.99 15.95
C HIS A 73 12.61 8.42 14.50
N LEU A 74 13.33 9.52 14.28
CA LEU A 74 13.76 9.94 12.94
C LEU A 74 14.64 8.89 12.26
N GLU A 75 15.56 8.27 13.01
CA GLU A 75 16.40 7.18 12.49
C GLU A 75 15.55 5.97 12.10
N PHE A 76 14.56 5.59 12.92
CA PHE A 76 13.62 4.51 12.58
C PHE A 76 12.80 4.83 11.34
N THR A 77 12.26 6.03 11.20
CA THR A 77 11.52 6.46 10.00
C THR A 77 12.39 6.35 8.74
N ILE A 78 13.66 6.75 8.80
CA ILE A 78 14.60 6.60 7.67
C ILE A 78 14.81 5.12 7.32
N GLU A 79 14.95 4.25 8.31
CA GLU A 79 15.09 2.80 8.07
C GLU A 79 13.81 2.18 7.51
N HIS A 80 12.64 2.56 8.02
CA HIS A 80 11.34 2.09 7.54
C HIS A 80 11.13 2.47 6.07
N ILE A 81 11.48 3.70 5.69
CA ILE A 81 11.44 4.17 4.30
C ILE A 81 12.28 3.27 3.40
N LYS A 82 13.54 3.02 3.77
CA LYS A 82 14.45 2.14 2.99
C LYS A 82 13.86 0.74 2.84
N ARG A 83 13.33 0.17 3.92
CA ARG A 83 12.71 -1.16 3.90
C ARG A 83 11.47 -1.20 2.99
N LEU A 84 10.65 -0.15 2.99
CA LEU A 84 9.50 -0.04 2.11
C LEU A 84 9.94 0.08 0.64
N GLU A 85 10.99 0.84 0.36
CA GLU A 85 11.60 0.95 -0.96
C GLU A 85 12.07 -0.43 -1.45
N ASP A 86 12.82 -1.17 -0.64
CA ASP A 86 13.24 -2.54 -0.93
C ASP A 86 12.06 -3.49 -1.20
N ILE A 87 10.98 -3.37 -0.42
CA ILE A 87 9.75 -4.14 -0.65
C ILE A 87 9.15 -3.80 -2.01
N PHE A 88 9.01 -2.51 -2.36
CA PHE A 88 8.49 -2.10 -3.67
C PHE A 88 9.33 -2.65 -4.82
N TYR A 89 10.67 -2.66 -4.70
CA TYR A 89 11.52 -3.32 -5.69
C TYR A 89 11.26 -4.82 -5.76
N SER A 90 11.11 -5.51 -4.62
CA SER A 90 10.88 -6.96 -4.57
C SER A 90 9.55 -7.39 -5.19
N ILE A 91 8.51 -6.54 -5.10
CA ILE A 91 7.18 -6.82 -5.66
C ILE A 91 6.96 -6.21 -7.05
N GLY A 92 7.98 -5.55 -7.62
CA GLY A 92 7.92 -4.96 -8.96
C GLY A 92 7.17 -3.63 -9.07
N GLU A 93 6.97 -2.92 -7.96
CA GLU A 93 6.20 -1.67 -7.85
C GLU A 93 7.10 -0.44 -7.67
N SER A 94 8.33 -0.45 -8.19
CA SER A 94 9.31 0.65 -8.07
C SER A 94 8.84 1.97 -8.68
N ALA A 95 7.84 1.94 -9.56
CA ALA A 95 7.19 3.13 -10.12
C ALA A 95 6.56 4.02 -9.04
N ILE A 96 6.18 3.47 -7.89
CA ILE A 96 5.63 4.23 -6.75
C ILE A 96 6.68 5.19 -6.19
N ILE A 97 7.93 4.73 -6.05
CA ILE A 97 9.06 5.53 -5.57
C ILE A 97 9.32 6.68 -6.55
N LEU A 98 9.47 6.35 -7.84
CA LEU A 98 9.71 7.33 -8.90
C LEU A 98 8.59 8.38 -9.00
N ARG A 99 7.33 7.95 -8.84
CA ARG A 99 6.18 8.86 -8.84
C ARG A 99 6.22 9.80 -7.64
N TYR A 100 6.56 9.28 -6.46
CA TYR A 100 6.73 10.12 -5.28
C TYR A 100 7.83 11.17 -5.52
N GLU A 101 9.00 10.76 -6.01
CA GLU A 101 10.10 11.68 -6.33
C GLU A 101 9.73 12.71 -7.41
N ALA A 102 8.97 12.31 -8.43
CA ALA A 102 8.53 13.26 -9.46
C ALA A 102 7.56 14.33 -8.92
N ILE A 103 6.72 13.98 -7.94
CA ILE A 103 5.73 14.90 -7.35
C ILE A 103 6.32 15.72 -6.20
N TYR A 104 7.16 15.10 -5.37
CA TYR A 104 7.62 15.61 -4.09
C TYR A 104 9.15 15.68 -3.95
N GLY A 105 9.93 15.23 -4.93
CA GLY A 105 11.39 15.06 -4.86
C GLY A 105 12.23 16.34 -4.81
N SER A 106 11.63 17.48 -4.47
CA SER A 106 12.36 18.70 -4.09
C SER A 106 12.38 18.92 -2.56
N ILE A 107 11.77 18.03 -1.78
CA ILE A 107 11.61 18.17 -0.32
C ILE A 107 12.49 17.14 0.40
N GLY A 108 13.81 17.17 0.15
CA GLY A 108 14.80 16.46 0.97
C GLY A 108 15.48 17.44 1.92
N PRO A 109 15.77 17.08 3.18
CA PRO A 109 16.60 17.92 4.05
C PRO A 109 18.07 17.81 3.62
N GLU A 110 18.43 18.42 2.48
CA GLU A 110 19.76 18.96 2.13
C GLU A 110 19.88 19.26 0.62
N THR A 111 19.66 20.53 0.25
CA THR A 111 20.39 21.19 -0.85
C THR A 111 20.89 22.56 -0.35
N SER A 112 21.54 22.57 0.81
CA SER A 112 22.33 23.71 1.30
C SER A 112 23.66 23.19 1.83
N THR A 113 24.56 22.75 0.94
CA THR A 113 26.02 22.78 1.15
C THR A 113 26.76 22.47 -0.17
N LYS A 114 26.88 23.49 -1.04
CA LYS A 114 28.10 23.77 -1.83
C LYS A 114 27.86 24.97 -2.76
N SER A 115 28.26 26.15 -2.30
CA SER A 115 29.11 27.10 -3.03
C SER A 115 29.50 28.23 -2.08
#